data_AF-A0A0G0ETR7-F1
#
_entry.id   AF-A0A0G0ETR7-F1
#
_cell.length_a   1.000
_cell.length_b   1.000
_cell.length_c   1.000
_cell.angle_alpha   90.00
_cell.angle_beta   90.00
_cell.angle_gamma   90.00
#
_symmetry.space_group_name_H-M   'P 1'
#
loop_
_entity.id
_entity.type
_entity.pdbx_description
1 polymer ?
#
loop_
_entity_poly.entity_id
_entity_poly.type
_entity_poly.pdbx_seq_one_letter_code
_entity_poly.pdbx_strand_id
1 'polypeptide(L)'
;MLKPYKDPYGYRKLLAYQKAEELQLRCNQLTHLFPKTKTLYDLADQMDRSARSGKQNIVEGWRRNTTKEYYDFLGFCIGAIAELEEDCNDIWRGVYRDLTEIKGIMGEIGLKGSAEMGEREIKGAAEMEERGTRETADMGEMGNSMNCKIALTVSDNPLNQKIASTVSDNPLTPLNPFPPFDIEKLKFYPLDENLPPVVKLKLRCKELNFMLHRIQESLLIKMDQEKTLPTKDKVRMHENQRKDFEDVEGKILEQYGFEKLENGQVVKREM
;
A
#
# COMPACT_ATOMS: atom_id res chain seq x y z
N MET A 1 11.87 -14.86 -35.32
CA MET A 1 11.14 -16.04 -35.84
C MET A 1 9.67 -15.88 -35.50
N LEU A 2 8.77 -16.10 -36.46
CA LEU A 2 7.32 -16.05 -36.22
C LEU A 2 6.92 -17.24 -35.33
N LYS A 3 6.24 -16.97 -34.21
CA LYS A 3 5.72 -18.02 -33.34
C LYS A 3 4.60 -18.76 -34.10
N PRO A 4 4.70 -20.09 -34.34
CA PRO A 4 3.59 -20.81 -34.94
C PRO A 4 2.44 -20.85 -33.91
N TYR A 5 1.32 -20.21 -34.25
CA TYR A 5 0.12 -20.27 -33.42
C TYR A 5 -0.45 -21.69 -33.46
N LYS A 6 -0.22 -22.47 -32.41
CA LYS A 6 -0.95 -23.72 -32.19
C LYS A 6 -2.31 -23.51 -31.52
N ASP A 7 -2.50 -22.39 -30.81
CA ASP A 7 -3.76 -22.05 -30.10
C ASP A 7 -3.84 -20.52 -29.83
N PRO A 8 -4.73 -19.76 -30.50
CA PRO A 8 -4.89 -18.32 -30.26
C PRO A 8 -5.42 -17.98 -28.87
N TYR A 9 -6.02 -18.95 -28.16
CA TYR A 9 -6.53 -18.81 -26.81
C TYR A 9 -5.68 -19.52 -25.76
N GLY A 10 -4.50 -20.01 -26.14
CA GLY A 10 -3.60 -20.77 -25.26
C GLY A 10 -3.13 -19.99 -24.02
N TYR A 11 -3.18 -18.65 -24.05
CA TYR A 11 -2.90 -17.81 -22.88
C TYR A 11 -3.78 -18.15 -21.68
N ARG A 12 -5.01 -18.65 -21.88
CA ARG A 12 -5.93 -19.04 -20.79
C ARG A 12 -5.41 -20.21 -19.95
N LYS A 13 -4.48 -20.99 -20.49
CA LYS A 13 -3.83 -22.12 -19.81
C LYS A 13 -2.61 -21.69 -19.00
N LEU A 14 -2.14 -20.45 -19.15
CA LEU A 14 -1.01 -19.94 -18.37
C LEU A 14 -1.46 -19.67 -16.94
N LEU A 15 -0.73 -20.23 -15.97
CA LEU A 15 -0.99 -19.96 -14.56
C LEU A 15 -0.89 -18.46 -14.25
N ALA A 16 0.06 -17.75 -14.87
CA ALA A 16 0.21 -16.30 -14.72
C ALA A 16 -1.04 -15.53 -15.20
N TYR A 17 -1.68 -15.98 -16.27
CA TYR A 17 -2.94 -15.37 -16.73
C TYR A 17 -4.08 -15.61 -15.74
N GLN A 18 -4.22 -16.83 -15.24
CA GLN A 18 -5.25 -17.19 -14.25
C GLN A 18 -5.09 -16.38 -12.96
N LYS A 19 -3.84 -16.21 -12.50
CA LYS A 19 -3.49 -15.37 -11.35
C LYS A 19 -3.75 -13.89 -11.60
N ALA A 20 -3.45 -13.38 -12.80
CA ALA A 20 -3.78 -12.00 -13.18
C ALA A 20 -5.31 -11.77 -13.24
N GLU A 21 -6.08 -12.76 -13.70
CA GLU A 21 -7.54 -12.70 -13.69
C GLU A 21 -8.12 -12.70 -12.27
N GLU A 22 -7.61 -13.56 -11.40
CA GLU A 22 -7.97 -13.54 -9.98
C GLU A 22 -7.60 -12.20 -9.33
N LEU A 23 -6.38 -11.69 -9.58
CA LEU A 23 -5.92 -10.42 -9.04
C LEU A 23 -6.83 -9.25 -9.44
N GLN A 24 -7.23 -9.18 -10.72
CA GLN A 24 -8.17 -8.17 -11.19
C GLN A 24 -9.51 -8.25 -10.46
N LEU A 25 -10.05 -9.47 -10.26
CA LEU A 25 -11.31 -9.66 -9.54
C LEU A 25 -11.18 -9.23 -8.07
N ARG A 26 -10.09 -9.60 -7.39
CA ARG A 26 -9.86 -9.22 -5.99
C ARG A 26 -9.65 -7.72 -5.81
N CYS A 27 -8.92 -7.09 -6.73
CA CYS A 27 -8.76 -5.63 -6.76
C CYS A 27 -10.13 -4.95 -6.85
N ASN A 28 -10.92 -5.32 -7.85
CA ASN A 28 -12.25 -4.75 -8.05
C ASN A 28 -13.16 -4.95 -6.83
N GLN A 29 -13.16 -6.14 -6.22
CA GLN A 29 -13.91 -6.39 -4.98
C GLN A 29 -13.49 -5.47 -3.83
N LEU A 30 -12.18 -5.22 -3.68
CA LEU A 30 -11.65 -4.35 -2.64
C LEU A 30 -12.01 -2.88 -2.89
N THR A 31 -11.78 -2.39 -4.11
CA THR A 31 -12.01 -0.99 -4.49
C THR A 31 -13.48 -0.60 -4.47
N HIS A 32 -14.40 -1.56 -4.64
CA HIS A 32 -15.84 -1.32 -4.47
C HIS A 32 -16.23 -0.88 -3.06
N LEU A 33 -15.45 -1.28 -2.04
CA LEU A 33 -15.67 -0.90 -0.64
C LEU A 33 -15.22 0.53 -0.34
N PHE A 34 -14.53 1.20 -1.27
CA PHE A 34 -14.01 2.54 -1.03
C PHE A 34 -15.17 3.55 -0.94
N PRO A 35 -15.10 4.50 0.01
CA PRO A 35 -16.04 5.61 0.10
C PRO A 35 -16.09 6.39 -1.21
N LYS A 36 -17.26 6.94 -1.56
CA LYS A 36 -17.48 7.64 -2.82
C LYS A 36 -17.04 9.11 -2.79
N THR A 37 -15.91 9.37 -2.14
CA THR A 37 -15.22 10.67 -2.25
C THR A 37 -14.46 10.73 -3.56
N LYS A 38 -14.23 11.93 -4.11
CA LYS A 38 -13.53 12.09 -5.39
C LYS A 38 -12.15 11.42 -5.37
N THR A 39 -11.34 11.70 -4.36
CA THR A 39 -9.99 11.16 -4.22
C THR A 39 -9.96 9.63 -4.20
N LEU A 40 -10.87 8.99 -3.45
CA LEU A 40 -10.89 7.54 -3.31
C LEU A 40 -11.53 6.86 -4.53
N TYR A 41 -12.45 7.54 -5.22
CA TYR A 41 -12.95 7.09 -6.51
C TYR A 41 -11.83 7.08 -7.56
N ASP A 42 -11.05 8.16 -7.65
CA ASP A 42 -9.92 8.26 -8.58
C ASP A 42 -8.85 7.18 -8.27
N LEU A 43 -8.55 6.94 -6.98
CA LEU A 43 -7.67 5.85 -6.55
C LEU A 43 -8.21 4.47 -6.94
N ALA A 44 -9.49 4.20 -6.65
CA ALA A 44 -10.14 2.94 -7.01
C ALA A 44 -10.06 2.67 -8.52
N ASP A 45 -10.31 3.70 -9.34
CA ASP A 45 -10.20 3.61 -10.81
C ASP A 45 -8.76 3.41 -11.28
N GLN A 46 -7.77 4.03 -10.64
CA GLN A 46 -6.34 3.77 -10.92
C GLN A 46 -5.97 2.31 -10.62
N MET A 47 -6.28 1.83 -9.42
CA MET A 47 -6.00 0.44 -9.02
C MET A 47 -6.66 -0.58 -9.97
N ASP A 48 -7.93 -0.39 -10.30
CA ASP A 48 -8.67 -1.28 -11.20
C ASP A 48 -8.10 -1.26 -12.64
N ARG A 49 -7.65 -0.09 -13.12
CA ARG A 49 -6.96 0.03 -14.41
C ARG A 49 -5.62 -0.67 -14.42
N SER A 50 -4.83 -0.54 -13.36
CA SER A 50 -3.54 -1.22 -13.20
C SER A 50 -3.71 -2.75 -13.20
N ALA A 51 -4.65 -3.27 -12.41
CA ALA A 51 -4.96 -4.70 -12.36
C ALA A 51 -5.45 -5.24 -13.72
N ARG A 52 -6.34 -4.50 -14.39
CA ARG A 52 -6.83 -4.83 -15.73
C ARG A 52 -5.70 -4.83 -16.76
N SER A 53 -4.85 -3.80 -16.72
CA SER A 53 -3.72 -3.62 -17.64
C SER A 53 -2.75 -4.81 -17.55
N GLY A 54 -2.42 -5.25 -16.33
CA GLY A 54 -1.61 -6.45 -16.10
C GLY A 54 -2.17 -7.67 -16.86
N LYS A 55 -3.45 -7.99 -16.68
CA LYS A 55 -4.09 -9.10 -17.40
C LYS A 55 -4.09 -8.90 -18.93
N GLN A 56 -4.43 -7.71 -19.40
CA GLN A 56 -4.55 -7.43 -20.84
C GLN A 56 -3.19 -7.52 -21.55
N ASN A 57 -2.11 -7.05 -20.93
CA ASN A 57 -0.76 -7.14 -21.48
C ASN A 57 -0.31 -8.60 -21.68
N ILE A 58 -0.70 -9.54 -20.81
CA ILE A 58 -0.43 -10.97 -21.02
C ILE A 58 -1.14 -11.48 -22.30
N VAL A 59 -2.40 -11.09 -22.50
CA VAL A 59 -3.20 -11.50 -23.67
C VAL A 59 -2.65 -10.88 -24.94
N GLU A 60 -2.36 -9.58 -24.91
CA GLU A 60 -1.83 -8.84 -26.04
C GLU A 60 -0.45 -9.36 -26.44
N GLY A 61 0.44 -9.55 -25.47
CA GLY A 61 1.75 -10.12 -25.66
C GLY A 61 1.69 -11.55 -26.22
N TRP A 62 0.79 -12.40 -25.71
CA TRP A 62 0.59 -13.75 -26.26
C TRP A 62 0.27 -13.70 -27.75
N ARG A 63 -0.45 -12.65 -28.16
CA ARG A 63 -0.89 -12.48 -29.54
C ARG A 63 0.17 -11.93 -30.48
N ARG A 64 1.34 -11.56 -29.96
CA ARG A 64 2.44 -11.02 -30.77
C ARG A 64 3.16 -12.11 -31.56
N ASN A 65 3.86 -11.66 -32.60
CA ASN A 65 4.44 -12.54 -33.60
C ASN A 65 5.80 -13.11 -33.16
N THR A 66 6.47 -12.44 -32.24
CA THR A 66 7.81 -12.81 -31.79
C THR A 66 7.89 -13.04 -30.29
N THR A 67 8.83 -13.89 -29.87
CA THR A 67 9.15 -14.11 -28.45
C THR A 67 9.58 -12.82 -27.76
N LYS A 68 10.31 -11.95 -28.47
CA LYS A 68 10.77 -10.66 -27.96
C LYS A 68 9.61 -9.70 -27.65
N GLU A 69 8.65 -9.58 -28.55
CA GLU A 69 7.46 -8.77 -28.27
C GLU A 69 6.69 -9.34 -27.08
N TYR A 70 6.52 -10.67 -26.98
CA TYR A 70 5.86 -11.24 -25.80
C TYR A 70 6.62 -10.90 -24.51
N TYR A 71 7.95 -11.00 -24.52
CA TYR A 71 8.79 -10.59 -23.40
C TYR A 71 8.56 -9.11 -23.01
N ASP A 72 8.47 -8.20 -23.98
CA ASP A 72 8.25 -6.77 -23.73
C ASP A 72 6.86 -6.51 -23.11
N PHE A 73 5.83 -7.18 -23.63
CA PHE A 73 4.48 -7.10 -23.06
C PHE A 73 4.40 -7.63 -21.63
N LEU A 74 5.17 -8.68 -21.29
CA LEU A 74 5.31 -9.12 -19.90
C LEU A 74 6.01 -8.06 -19.03
N GLY A 75 6.91 -7.25 -19.61
CA GLY A 75 7.51 -6.11 -18.92
C GLY A 75 6.48 -5.02 -18.58
N PHE A 76 5.59 -4.68 -19.52
CA PHE A 76 4.48 -3.76 -19.24
C PHE A 76 3.50 -4.33 -18.20
N CYS A 77 3.29 -5.65 -18.21
CA CYS A 77 2.50 -6.33 -17.18
C CYS A 77 3.13 -6.14 -15.80
N ILE A 78 4.44 -6.40 -15.65
CA ILE A 78 5.16 -6.22 -14.38
C ILE A 78 5.05 -4.78 -13.88
N GLY A 79 5.23 -3.79 -14.75
CA GLY A 79 5.08 -2.37 -14.40
C GLY A 79 3.69 -2.05 -13.84
N ALA A 80 2.64 -2.47 -14.53
CA ALA A 80 1.26 -2.23 -14.09
C ALA A 80 0.93 -2.94 -12.75
N ILE A 81 1.46 -4.14 -12.52
CA ILE A 81 1.25 -4.85 -11.25
C ILE A 81 2.07 -4.23 -10.12
N ALA A 82 3.25 -3.68 -10.40
CA ALA A 82 4.04 -2.93 -9.43
C ALA A 82 3.35 -1.63 -9.00
N GLU A 83 2.69 -0.90 -9.92
CA GLU A 83 1.87 0.27 -9.58
C GLU A 83 0.76 -0.10 -8.60
N LEU A 84 0.01 -1.18 -8.88
CA LEU A 84 -1.02 -1.68 -7.97
C LEU A 84 -0.45 -2.13 -6.61
N GLU A 85 0.75 -2.71 -6.61
CA GLU A 85 1.44 -3.12 -5.39
C GLU A 85 1.77 -1.91 -4.51
N GLU A 86 2.23 -0.81 -5.09
CA GLU A 86 2.51 0.44 -4.37
C GLU A 86 1.24 1.14 -3.90
N ASP A 87 0.15 1.14 -4.68
CA ASP A 87 -1.14 1.65 -4.19
C ASP A 87 -1.59 0.91 -2.93
N CYS A 88 -1.39 -0.41 -2.87
CA CYS A 88 -1.68 -1.21 -1.66
C CYS A 88 -0.76 -0.82 -0.49
N ASN A 89 0.51 -0.53 -0.76
CA ASN A 89 1.46 -0.05 0.25
C ASN A 89 1.02 1.30 0.83
N ASP A 90 0.61 2.23 -0.01
CA ASP A 90 0.20 3.57 0.41
C ASP A 90 -1.08 3.54 1.25
N ILE A 91 -2.03 2.68 0.89
CA ILE A 91 -3.21 2.40 1.71
C ILE A 91 -2.79 1.83 3.07
N TRP A 92 -1.90 0.83 3.10
CA TRP A 92 -1.44 0.21 4.34
C TRP A 92 -0.69 1.19 5.25
N ARG A 93 0.14 2.06 4.68
CA ARG A 93 0.86 3.13 5.40
C ARG A 93 -0.04 4.26 5.91
N GLY A 94 -1.32 4.25 5.53
CA GLY A 94 -2.30 5.25 5.97
C GLY A 94 -2.21 6.59 5.23
N VAL A 95 -1.69 6.61 4.01
CA VAL A 95 -1.75 7.80 3.12
C VAL A 95 -3.21 8.23 2.92
N TYR A 96 -4.11 7.24 2.81
CA TYR A 96 -5.55 7.43 2.69
C TYR A 96 -6.27 7.11 4.02
N ARG A 97 -6.33 8.09 4.94
CA ARG A 97 -6.93 7.91 6.29
C ARG A 97 -8.36 7.40 6.28
N ASP A 98 -9.16 7.83 5.30
CA ASP A 98 -10.55 7.38 5.12
C ASP A 98 -10.65 5.86 4.92
N LEU A 99 -9.58 5.19 4.46
CA LEU A 99 -9.54 3.74 4.26
C LEU A 99 -9.00 3.00 5.49
N THR A 100 -8.25 3.66 6.39
CA THR A 100 -7.66 3.00 7.56
C THR A 100 -8.69 2.58 8.61
N GLU A 101 -9.86 3.19 8.60
CA GLU A 101 -10.95 2.91 9.55
C GLU A 101 -11.94 1.86 9.02
N ILE A 102 -11.81 1.44 7.76
CA ILE A 102 -12.75 0.52 7.12
C ILE A 102 -12.31 -0.92 7.40
N LYS A 103 -13.06 -1.60 8.28
CA LYS A 103 -12.84 -3.01 8.66
C LYS A 103 -12.80 -3.97 7.47
N GLY A 104 -13.53 -3.68 6.39
CA GLY A 104 -13.53 -4.51 5.18
C GLY A 104 -12.23 -4.42 4.36
N ILE A 105 -11.39 -3.40 4.59
CA ILE A 105 -10.16 -3.14 3.83
C ILE A 105 -8.93 -3.51 4.65
N MET A 106 -8.90 -3.09 5.93
CA MET A 106 -7.82 -3.34 6.88
C MET A 106 -8.03 -4.61 7.74
N GLY A 107 -9.12 -5.37 7.51
CA GLY A 107 -9.50 -6.51 8.32
C GLY A 107 -10.08 -6.10 9.69
N GLU A 108 -10.05 -6.99 10.68
CA GLU A 108 -10.48 -6.65 12.05
C GLU A 108 -9.60 -5.58 12.71
N ILE A 109 -8.43 -5.28 12.11
CA ILE A 109 -7.51 -4.20 12.46
C ILE A 109 -8.05 -2.86 11.92
N GLY A 110 -9.32 -2.56 12.15
CA GLY A 110 -9.78 -1.18 12.05
C GLY A 110 -9.08 -0.39 13.15
N LEU A 111 -8.22 0.56 12.79
CA LEU A 111 -7.62 1.51 13.75
C LEU A 111 -8.76 2.28 14.43
N LYS A 112 -9.23 1.80 15.58
CA LYS A 112 -10.01 2.61 16.51
C LYS A 112 -9.07 3.66 17.10
N GLY A 113 -8.89 4.77 16.40
CA GLY A 113 -7.87 5.73 16.81
C GLY A 113 -8.00 7.09 16.17
N SER A 114 -9.11 7.80 16.44
CA SER A 114 -9.10 9.27 16.52
C SER A 114 -10.41 9.88 17.02
N ALA A 115 -11.56 9.21 16.89
CA ALA A 115 -12.86 9.79 17.27
C ALA A 115 -13.28 9.58 18.74
N GLU A 116 -12.74 8.59 19.47
CA GLU A 116 -13.20 8.30 20.86
C GLU A 116 -12.39 9.01 21.96
N MET A 117 -11.31 9.73 21.64
CA MET A 117 -10.56 10.58 22.59
C MET A 117 -11.00 12.07 22.57
N GLY A 118 -12.29 12.33 22.32
CA GLY A 118 -12.87 13.68 22.42
C GLY A 118 -14.02 13.79 23.43
N GLU A 119 -14.61 12.67 23.87
CA GLU A 119 -15.85 12.71 24.67
C GLU A 119 -15.77 12.01 26.02
N ARG A 120 -14.64 11.38 26.38
CA ARG A 120 -14.49 10.70 27.69
C ARG A 120 -13.73 11.48 28.77
N GLU A 121 -13.22 12.68 28.49
CA GLU A 121 -12.54 13.51 29.50
C GLU A 121 -13.32 14.75 29.97
N ILE A 122 -14.58 14.94 29.56
CA ILE A 122 -15.43 16.03 30.11
C ILE A 122 -16.47 15.52 31.14
N LYS A 123 -16.64 14.19 31.30
CA LYS A 123 -17.57 13.62 32.30
C LYS A 123 -16.93 13.19 33.63
N GLY A 124 -15.66 13.55 33.87
CA GLY A 124 -14.95 13.24 35.11
C GLY A 124 -14.77 14.41 36.09
N ALA A 125 -15.26 15.61 35.78
CA ALA A 125 -14.98 16.82 36.56
C ALA A 125 -16.25 17.56 37.06
N ALA A 126 -17.43 16.92 37.04
CA ALA A 126 -18.68 17.49 37.55
C ALA A 126 -19.34 16.67 38.66
N GLU A 127 -18.61 15.75 39.30
CA GLU A 127 -19.08 14.99 40.47
C GLU A 127 -18.13 15.20 41.65
N MET A 128 -18.01 16.44 42.13
CA MET A 128 -17.41 16.70 43.45
C MET A 128 -17.83 18.08 44.00
N GLU A 129 -19.13 18.32 44.13
CA GLU A 129 -19.62 19.34 45.07
C GLU A 129 -21.05 19.02 45.55
N GLU A 130 -21.20 17.90 46.26
CA GLU A 130 -22.39 17.68 47.09
C GLU A 130 -21.99 17.04 48.41
N ARG A 131 -21.92 17.88 49.46
CA ARG A 131 -22.00 17.62 50.92
C ARG A 131 -21.37 18.83 51.62
N GLY A 132 -22.06 19.73 52.30
CA GLY A 132 -23.45 19.83 52.69
C GLY A 132 -23.53 20.77 53.89
N THR A 133 -24.62 21.52 54.05
CA THR A 133 -25.10 21.99 55.36
C THR A 133 -26.62 22.12 55.32
N ARG A 134 -27.25 21.39 56.23
CA ARG A 134 -28.59 21.56 56.84
C ARG A 134 -28.89 23.05 57.14
N GLU A 135 -30.11 23.59 57.17
CA GLU A 135 -31.35 23.12 57.80
C GLU A 135 -32.53 24.08 57.48
N THR A 136 -33.77 23.52 57.49
CA THR A 136 -35.11 24.06 57.84
C THR A 136 -35.82 25.20 57.09
N ALA A 137 -37.16 24.97 56.95
CA ALA A 137 -38.30 25.91 56.90
C ALA A 137 -38.51 26.67 55.56
N ASP A 138 -39.71 26.94 55.04
CA ASP A 138 -41.11 26.63 55.33
C ASP A 138 -41.94 27.16 54.11
N MET A 139 -43.11 26.58 53.87
CA MET A 139 -44.35 27.08 53.21
C MET A 139 -44.35 28.13 52.07
N GLY A 140 -45.19 27.86 51.04
CA GLY A 140 -46.15 28.87 50.52
C GLY A 140 -46.14 29.21 49.01
N GLU A 141 -47.24 28.85 48.34
CA GLU A 141 -48.04 29.62 47.34
C GLU A 141 -47.36 30.29 46.11
N MET A 142 -47.72 29.93 44.87
CA MET A 142 -48.88 30.38 44.06
C MET A 142 -48.72 31.80 43.48
N GLY A 143 -48.69 31.95 42.14
CA GLY A 143 -48.90 33.26 41.50
C GLY A 143 -48.18 33.55 40.18
N ASN A 144 -48.83 33.20 39.08
CA ASN A 144 -49.17 34.03 37.91
C ASN A 144 -48.28 35.19 37.41
N SER A 145 -48.30 35.33 36.07
CA SER A 145 -48.38 36.58 35.28
C SER A 145 -47.14 37.07 34.50
N MET A 146 -47.25 36.85 33.18
CA MET A 146 -47.13 37.80 32.06
C MET A 146 -46.07 38.92 32.05
N ASN A 147 -45.45 39.01 30.85
CA ASN A 147 -45.12 40.19 30.06
C ASN A 147 -44.16 41.24 30.65
N CYS A 148 -43.08 41.55 29.93
CA CYS A 148 -43.13 42.67 28.98
C CYS A 148 -41.85 42.81 28.14
N LYS A 149 -42.09 43.34 26.93
CA LYS A 149 -41.15 43.74 25.88
C LYS A 149 -40.39 45.03 26.26
N ILE A 150 -39.47 45.37 25.35
CA ILE A 150 -38.94 46.71 24.97
C ILE A 150 -37.55 46.99 25.58
N ALA A 151 -36.54 47.54 24.90
CA ALA A 151 -36.12 47.72 23.51
C ALA A 151 -34.80 48.53 23.55
N LEU A 152 -34.00 48.50 22.45
CA LEU A 152 -33.08 49.57 21.98
C LEU A 152 -31.84 49.85 22.88
N THR A 153 -30.60 50.15 22.46
CA THR A 153 -29.97 50.63 21.20
C THR A 153 -28.45 50.74 21.51
N VAL A 154 -27.52 50.36 20.62
CA VAL A 154 -26.66 51.24 19.76
C VAL A 154 -25.16 51.03 20.04
N SER A 155 -24.36 51.04 18.95
CA SER A 155 -22.91 51.30 18.84
C SER A 155 -21.94 50.28 19.47
N ASP A 156 -20.80 49.88 18.90
CA ASP A 156 -19.97 50.40 17.80
C ASP A 156 -19.16 49.23 17.19
N ASN A 157 -18.80 49.36 15.92
CA ASN A 157 -17.76 48.56 15.25
C ASN A 157 -16.65 49.56 14.86
N PRO A 158 -15.36 49.30 15.16
CA PRO A 158 -14.52 48.70 14.11
C PRO A 158 -13.36 47.80 14.61
N LEU A 159 -13.11 46.74 13.84
CA LEU A 159 -11.83 46.12 13.48
C LEU A 159 -10.56 46.42 14.30
N ASN A 160 -9.95 45.31 14.74
CA ASN A 160 -8.51 44.98 14.73
C ASN A 160 -7.74 45.10 16.07
N GLN A 161 -7.45 43.96 16.72
CA GLN A 161 -6.06 43.57 17.00
C GLN A 161 -5.92 42.18 17.68
N LYS A 162 -4.99 41.40 17.10
CA LYS A 162 -4.08 40.42 17.73
C LYS A 162 -4.63 39.05 18.14
N ILE A 163 -4.57 38.16 17.15
CA ILE A 163 -4.08 36.79 17.30
C ILE A 163 -2.72 36.85 18.01
N ALA A 164 -2.63 36.26 19.20
CA ALA A 164 -1.39 35.95 19.89
C ALA A 164 -1.42 34.49 20.34
N SER A 165 -0.59 33.72 19.64
CA SER A 165 -0.01 32.41 19.94
C SER A 165 -0.11 31.90 21.39
N THR A 166 -0.61 30.67 21.52
CA THR A 166 -0.01 29.68 22.43
C THR A 166 0.37 28.46 21.61
N VAL A 167 1.57 28.55 21.02
CA VAL A 167 2.31 27.39 20.51
C VAL A 167 2.84 26.68 21.75
N SER A 168 2.31 25.51 22.10
CA SER A 168 3.01 24.59 22.99
C SER A 168 3.97 23.77 22.15
N ASP A 169 5.23 24.21 22.13
CA ASP A 169 6.35 23.46 21.60
C ASP A 169 6.55 22.17 22.41
N ASN A 170 6.15 21.04 21.85
CA ASN A 170 6.69 19.73 22.24
C ASN A 170 7.50 19.18 21.06
N PRO A 171 8.84 19.09 21.18
CA PRO A 171 9.67 18.54 20.13
C PRO A 171 9.59 17.01 20.15
N LEU A 172 9.31 16.43 18.98
CA LEU A 172 9.57 15.02 18.64
C LEU A 172 8.77 13.97 19.44
N THR A 173 7.47 13.90 19.19
CA THR A 173 6.83 12.58 19.06
C THR A 173 6.78 12.25 17.57
N PRO A 174 7.49 11.24 17.07
CA PRO A 174 7.13 10.68 15.78
C PRO A 174 5.70 10.15 15.94
N LEU A 175 4.74 10.80 15.26
CA LEU A 175 3.44 10.20 15.01
C LEU A 175 3.76 8.81 14.47
N ASN A 176 3.31 7.77 15.16
CA ASN A 176 3.54 6.39 14.76
C ASN A 176 2.26 5.92 14.08
N PRO A 177 2.09 6.06 12.74
CA PRO A 177 0.93 5.56 12.02
C PRO A 177 1.27 4.19 11.40
N PHE A 178 2.28 3.50 11.94
CA PHE A 178 2.75 2.27 11.32
C PHE A 178 1.79 1.15 11.69
N PRO A 179 1.17 0.48 10.70
CA PRO A 179 0.45 -0.75 10.95
C PRO A 179 1.38 -1.79 11.61
N PRO A 180 0.83 -2.79 12.31
CA PRO A 180 1.52 -3.53 13.37
C PRO A 180 2.75 -4.35 12.95
N PHE A 181 3.02 -4.47 11.64
CA PHE A 181 4.18 -5.19 11.12
C PHE A 181 4.61 -4.71 9.72
N ASP A 182 5.86 -4.98 9.40
CA ASP A 182 6.49 -4.68 8.10
C ASP A 182 5.99 -5.67 7.03
N ILE A 183 5.05 -5.21 6.19
CA ILE A 183 4.46 -6.00 5.10
C ILE A 183 5.47 -6.38 4.01
N GLU A 184 6.61 -5.66 3.89
CA GLU A 184 7.57 -5.96 2.83
C GLU A 184 8.30 -7.29 3.06
N LYS A 185 8.46 -7.66 4.33
CA LYS A 185 9.12 -8.90 4.76
C LYS A 185 8.21 -10.11 4.74
N LEU A 186 6.91 -9.93 4.50
CA LEU A 186 5.98 -11.06 4.44
C LEU A 186 6.26 -11.96 3.24
N LYS A 187 6.18 -13.28 3.47
CA LYS A 187 6.18 -14.26 2.40
C LYS A 187 4.88 -14.13 1.61
N PHE A 188 4.97 -14.05 0.30
CA PHE A 188 3.80 -13.98 -0.58
C PHE A 188 3.14 -15.36 -0.78
N TYR A 189 3.85 -16.46 -0.51
CA TYR A 189 3.33 -17.82 -0.66
C TYR A 189 3.82 -18.75 0.47
N PRO A 190 2.95 -19.63 1.02
CA PRO A 190 1.49 -19.68 0.80
C PRO A 190 0.81 -18.43 1.36
N LEU A 191 -0.29 -18.02 0.74
CA LEU A 191 -1.04 -16.83 1.16
C LEU A 191 -1.77 -17.11 2.49
N ASP A 192 -1.53 -16.29 3.51
CA ASP A 192 -2.28 -16.35 4.76
C ASP A 192 -3.64 -15.64 4.59
N GLU A 193 -4.72 -16.39 4.78
CA GLU A 193 -6.09 -15.90 4.62
C GLU A 193 -6.55 -14.96 5.73
N ASN A 194 -5.87 -14.98 6.89
CA ASN A 194 -6.17 -14.11 8.02
C ASN A 194 -5.63 -12.68 7.83
N LEU A 195 -4.80 -12.46 6.82
CA LEU A 195 -4.26 -11.14 6.53
C LEU A 195 -5.35 -10.18 6.03
N PRO A 196 -5.20 -8.87 6.32
CA PRO A 196 -6.07 -7.83 5.79
C PRO A 196 -6.24 -7.91 4.28
N PRO A 197 -7.44 -7.66 3.72
CA PRO A 197 -7.68 -7.71 2.29
C PRO A 197 -6.71 -6.90 1.43
N VAL A 198 -6.33 -5.69 1.87
CA VAL A 198 -5.31 -4.87 1.17
C VAL A 198 -3.93 -5.54 1.14
N VAL A 199 -3.50 -6.15 2.25
CA VAL A 199 -2.23 -6.89 2.32
C VAL A 199 -2.29 -8.14 1.46
N LYS A 200 -3.42 -8.86 1.47
CA LYS A 200 -3.63 -10.02 0.60
C LYS A 200 -3.61 -9.64 -0.88
N LEU A 201 -4.06 -8.44 -1.23
CA LEU A 201 -3.98 -7.95 -2.61
C LEU A 201 -2.53 -7.66 -2.99
N LYS A 202 -1.77 -6.95 -2.14
CA LYS A 202 -0.32 -6.73 -2.32
C LYS A 202 0.44 -8.04 -2.51
N LEU A 203 0.21 -9.04 -1.65
CA LEU A 203 0.92 -10.32 -1.75
C LEU A 203 0.58 -11.09 -3.03
N ARG A 204 -0.65 -10.97 -3.55
CA ARG A 204 -1.01 -11.49 -4.88
C ARG A 204 -0.26 -10.74 -6.00
N CYS A 205 -0.05 -9.43 -5.89
CA CYS A 205 0.82 -8.68 -6.81
C CYS A 205 2.25 -9.24 -6.79
N LYS A 206 2.83 -9.46 -5.60
CA LYS A 206 4.18 -10.05 -5.44
C LYS A 206 4.26 -11.46 -6.06
N GLU A 207 3.26 -12.31 -5.81
CA GLU A 207 3.17 -13.65 -6.41
C GLU A 207 3.18 -13.57 -7.95
N LEU A 208 2.33 -12.72 -8.52
CA LEU A 208 2.21 -12.56 -9.97
C LEU A 208 3.49 -11.99 -10.59
N ASN A 209 4.07 -10.94 -10.02
CA ASN A 209 5.33 -10.36 -10.48
C ASN A 209 6.46 -11.38 -10.46
N PHE A 210 6.58 -12.16 -9.37
CA PHE A 210 7.55 -13.25 -9.30
C PHE A 210 7.38 -14.24 -10.46
N MET A 211 6.15 -14.69 -10.73
CA MET A 211 5.88 -15.59 -11.84
C MET A 211 6.20 -14.97 -13.21
N LEU A 212 5.85 -13.70 -13.42
CA LEU A 212 6.12 -12.99 -14.68
C LEU A 212 7.62 -12.86 -14.93
N HIS A 213 8.41 -12.52 -13.91
CA HIS A 213 9.87 -12.52 -13.99
C HIS A 213 10.41 -13.90 -14.36
N ARG A 214 9.92 -14.97 -13.71
CA ARG A 214 10.32 -16.34 -14.05
C ARG A 214 10.01 -16.71 -15.51
N ILE A 215 8.89 -16.24 -16.04
CA ILE A 215 8.55 -16.42 -17.46
C ILE A 215 9.52 -15.62 -18.33
N GLN A 216 9.79 -14.35 -18.04
CA GLN A 216 10.73 -13.53 -18.79
C GLN A 216 12.14 -14.16 -18.84
N GLU A 217 12.65 -14.66 -17.72
CA GLU A 217 13.92 -15.40 -17.67
C GLU A 217 13.90 -16.63 -18.58
N SER A 218 12.82 -17.42 -18.53
CA SER A 218 12.66 -18.58 -19.42
C SER A 218 12.62 -18.17 -20.89
N LEU A 219 12.02 -17.02 -21.23
CA LEU A 219 11.97 -16.50 -22.60
C LEU A 219 13.34 -16.00 -23.06
N LEU A 220 14.14 -15.39 -22.19
CA LEU A 220 15.52 -14.99 -22.50
C LEU A 220 16.37 -16.21 -22.86
N ILE A 221 16.34 -17.26 -22.03
CA ILE A 221 17.03 -18.53 -22.30
C ILE A 221 16.61 -19.11 -23.65
N LYS A 222 15.29 -19.13 -23.92
CA LYS A 222 14.75 -19.63 -25.18
C LYS A 222 15.25 -18.82 -26.39
N MET A 223 15.23 -17.49 -26.29
CA MET A 223 15.69 -16.61 -27.38
C MET A 223 17.19 -16.77 -27.65
N ASP A 224 18.00 -17.01 -26.61
CA ASP A 224 19.42 -17.27 -26.77
C ASP A 224 19.67 -18.61 -27.49
N GLN A 225 18.98 -19.68 -27.06
CA GLN A 225 19.02 -21.00 -27.72
C GLN A 225 18.59 -20.95 -29.19
N GLU A 226 17.53 -20.19 -29.50
CA GLU A 226 17.03 -19.98 -30.87
C GLU A 226 17.87 -18.98 -31.67
N LYS A 227 18.92 -18.39 -31.08
CA LYS A 227 19.77 -17.34 -31.67
C LYS A 227 18.98 -16.10 -32.15
N THR A 228 17.86 -15.79 -31.48
CA THR A 228 17.00 -14.63 -31.77
C THR A 228 17.18 -13.48 -30.77
N LEU A 229 17.94 -13.70 -29.69
CA LEU A 229 18.23 -12.68 -28.68
C LEU A 229 19.03 -11.50 -29.28
N PRO A 230 18.61 -10.24 -29.08
CA PRO A 230 19.35 -9.07 -29.55
C PRO A 230 20.76 -8.98 -28.97
N THR A 231 21.73 -8.48 -29.76
CA THR A 231 23.13 -8.37 -29.34
C THR A 231 23.31 -7.54 -28.06
N LYS A 232 22.55 -6.45 -27.91
CA LYS A 232 22.58 -5.63 -26.68
C LYS A 232 22.16 -6.43 -25.45
N ASP A 233 21.11 -7.24 -25.58
CA ASP A 233 20.60 -8.06 -24.49
C ASP A 233 21.59 -9.20 -24.14
N LYS A 234 22.29 -9.76 -25.14
CA LYS A 234 23.37 -10.73 -24.91
C LYS A 234 24.52 -10.17 -24.09
N VAL A 235 24.96 -8.95 -24.42
CA VAL A 235 26.03 -8.27 -23.66
C VAL A 235 25.60 -8.07 -22.21
N ARG A 236 24.38 -7.55 -22.01
CA ARG A 236 23.82 -7.35 -20.66
C ARG A 236 23.72 -8.65 -19.88
N MET A 237 23.27 -9.75 -20.50
CA MET A 237 23.22 -11.05 -19.84
C MET A 237 24.60 -11.53 -19.39
N HIS A 238 25.62 -11.36 -20.22
CA HIS A 238 26.99 -11.74 -19.88
C HIS A 238 27.59 -10.86 -18.77
N GLU A 239 27.29 -9.56 -18.77
CA GLU A 239 27.67 -8.66 -17.67
C GLU A 239 27.00 -9.04 -16.36
N ASN A 240 25.72 -9.38 -16.37
CA ASN A 240 25.00 -9.84 -15.19
C ASN A 240 25.56 -11.17 -14.67
N GLN A 241 25.84 -12.14 -15.55
CA GLN A 241 26.47 -13.40 -15.15
C GLN A 241 27.84 -13.21 -14.50
N ARG A 242 28.63 -12.24 -14.98
CA ARG A 242 29.90 -11.87 -14.35
C ARG A 242 29.70 -11.30 -12.95
N LYS A 243 28.76 -10.38 -12.77
CA LYS A 243 28.42 -9.81 -11.46
C LYS A 243 27.91 -10.88 -10.50
N ASP A 244 27.02 -11.76 -10.94
CA ASP A 244 26.50 -12.86 -10.12
C ASP A 244 27.64 -13.79 -9.66
N PHE A 245 28.61 -14.05 -10.54
CA PHE A 245 29.80 -14.83 -10.19
C PHE A 245 30.67 -14.10 -9.16
N GLU A 246 30.92 -12.81 -9.35
CA GLU A 246 31.68 -11.97 -8.40
C GLU A 246 30.99 -11.91 -7.02
N ASP A 247 29.67 -11.80 -6.97
CA ASP A 247 28.88 -11.79 -5.74
C ASP A 247 28.93 -13.14 -5.02
N VAL A 248 28.84 -14.25 -5.76
CA VAL A 248 28.96 -15.61 -5.20
C VAL A 248 30.38 -15.84 -4.70
N GLU A 249 31.40 -15.44 -5.47
CA GLU A 249 32.80 -15.48 -5.07
C GLU A 249 33.00 -14.69 -3.77
N GLY A 250 32.49 -13.46 -3.68
CA GLY A 250 32.58 -12.63 -2.48
C GLY A 250 31.94 -13.29 -1.24
N LYS A 251 30.74 -13.87 -1.38
CA LYS A 251 30.07 -14.60 -0.28
C LYS A 251 30.83 -15.83 0.17
N ILE A 252 31.42 -16.58 -0.76
CA ILE A 252 32.25 -17.75 -0.45
C ILE A 252 33.50 -17.31 0.30
N LEU A 253 34.20 -16.29 -0.21
CA LEU A 253 35.40 -15.77 0.45
C LEU A 253 35.08 -15.31 1.87
N GLU A 254 34.01 -14.54 2.05
CA GLU A 254 33.57 -14.10 3.38
C GLU A 254 33.24 -15.28 4.32
N GLN A 255 32.54 -16.30 3.83
CA GLN A 255 32.21 -17.49 4.61
C GLN A 255 33.46 -18.23 5.13
N TYR A 256 34.55 -18.23 4.34
CA TYR A 256 35.81 -18.87 4.72
C TYR A 256 36.81 -17.90 5.38
N GLY A 257 36.41 -16.65 5.66
CA GLY A 257 37.26 -15.65 6.31
C GLY A 257 38.35 -15.08 5.41
N PHE A 258 38.11 -15.01 4.11
CA PHE A 258 38.97 -14.40 3.11
C PHE A 258 38.33 -13.14 2.53
N GLU A 259 39.16 -12.23 2.02
CA GLU A 259 38.72 -11.05 1.28
C GLU A 259 39.53 -10.88 0.00
N LYS A 260 38.92 -10.28 -1.02
CA LYS A 260 39.54 -10.01 -2.31
C LYS A 260 39.95 -8.54 -2.37
N LEU A 261 41.24 -8.27 -2.53
CA LEU A 261 41.80 -6.94 -2.68
C LEU A 261 41.50 -6.36 -4.08
N GLU A 262 41.59 -5.04 -4.24
CA GLU A 262 41.35 -4.35 -5.52
C GLU A 262 42.29 -4.81 -6.65
N ASN A 263 43.47 -5.34 -6.29
CA ASN A 263 44.45 -5.90 -7.22
C ASN A 263 44.11 -7.36 -7.64
N GLY A 264 43.00 -7.93 -7.16
CA GLY A 264 42.55 -9.29 -7.44
C GLY A 264 43.15 -10.39 -6.57
N GLN A 265 44.02 -10.07 -5.60
CA GLN A 265 44.56 -11.05 -4.66
C GLN A 265 43.56 -11.40 -3.56
N VAL A 266 43.53 -12.67 -3.16
CA VAL A 266 42.70 -13.17 -2.05
C VAL A 266 43.58 -13.31 -0.82
N VAL A 267 43.23 -12.62 0.26
CA VAL A 267 43.95 -12.64 1.55
C VAL A 267 43.05 -13.10 2.67
N LYS A 268 43.63 -13.68 3.72
CA LYS A 268 42.87 -14.05 4.93
C LYS A 268 42.54 -12.77 5.69
N ARG A 269 41.28 -12.60 6.10
CA ARG A 269 40.86 -11.46 6.91
C ARG A 269 41.58 -11.55 8.27
N GLU A 270 42.43 -10.58 8.59
CA GLU A 270 43.01 -10.46 9.93
C GLU A 270 41.88 -10.08 10.90
N MET A 271 41.77 -10.81 12.03
CA MET A 271 40.75 -10.54 13.06
C MET A 271 41.08 -9.27 13.85
#